data_AF-A0A9N9BZL0-F1
#
_entry.id   AF-A0A9N9BZL0-F1
#
_cell.length_a   1.000
_cell.length_b   1.000
_cell.length_c   1.000
_cell.angle_alpha   90.00
_cell.angle_beta   90.00
_cell.angle_gamma   90.00
#
_symmetry.space_group_name_H-M   'P 1'
#
loop_
_entity.id
_entity.type
_entity.pdbx_description
1 polymer ?
#
loop_
_entity_poly.entity_id
_entity_poly.type
_entity_poly.pdbx_seq_one_letter_code
_entity_poly.pdbx_strand_id
1 'polypeptide(L)'
;MAELVEKGKVKYIGLSECSADTLRRAHKVHPIAAVQASCEELGVTIVAYSPIGRGILSGRYKSINDFEPNDIRRYLPRFMGDNFTKNLDLVKEIEKIAEKKGVTASQICLAWVVAQGENIVAIPGTKKIKYLEENVHAANVKLTAEELAEIRKIIDSIEVTGPRYPEGHQKFENFNFIAYKW
;
A
#
# COMPACT_ATOMS: atom_id res chain seq x y z
N MET A 1 -0.09 21.66 -17.42
CA MET A 1 0.39 21.47 -16.03
C MET A 1 1.67 22.23 -15.76
N ALA A 2 2.73 22.11 -16.57
CA ALA A 2 3.97 22.90 -16.40
C ALA A 2 3.72 24.41 -16.32
N GLU A 3 2.89 24.96 -17.22
CA GLU A 3 2.49 26.38 -17.15
C GLU A 3 1.79 26.77 -15.83
N LEU A 4 1.12 25.83 -15.15
CA LEU A 4 0.50 26.12 -13.84
C LEU A 4 1.57 26.25 -12.76
N VAL A 5 2.69 25.55 -12.88
CA VAL A 5 3.86 25.72 -12.01
C VAL A 5 4.49 27.08 -12.27
N GLU A 6 4.72 27.44 -13.54
CA GLU A 6 5.29 28.73 -13.94
C GLU A 6 4.41 29.91 -13.47
N LYS A 7 3.09 29.78 -13.59
CA LYS A 7 2.11 30.77 -13.09
C LYS A 7 1.96 30.76 -11.55
N GLY A 8 2.71 29.92 -10.83
CA GLY A 8 2.67 29.82 -9.37
C GLY A 8 1.37 29.24 -8.80
N LYS A 9 0.55 28.56 -9.61
CA LYS A 9 -0.74 27.98 -9.19
C LYS A 9 -0.58 26.64 -8.49
N VAL A 10 0.47 25.90 -8.80
CA VAL A 10 0.86 24.65 -8.12
C VAL A 10 2.36 24.63 -7.90
N LYS A 11 2.84 24.00 -6.82
CA LYS A 11 4.28 23.91 -6.53
C LYS A 11 4.95 22.73 -7.24
N TYR A 12 4.24 21.60 -7.35
CA TYR A 12 4.77 20.33 -7.84
C TYR A 12 3.73 19.60 -8.68
N ILE A 13 4.22 18.70 -9.56
CA ILE A 13 3.38 17.83 -10.38
C ILE A 13 3.62 16.39 -9.94
N GLY A 14 2.54 15.63 -9.75
CA GLY A 14 2.59 14.19 -9.55
C GLY A 14 1.77 13.45 -10.61
N LEU A 15 2.08 12.18 -10.81
CA LEU A 15 1.32 11.28 -11.67
C LEU A 15 0.76 10.10 -10.84
N SER A 16 -0.31 9.50 -11.33
CA SER A 16 -0.89 8.29 -10.74
C SER A 16 -1.17 7.28 -11.84
N GLU A 17 -1.01 6.00 -11.52
CA GLU A 17 -1.38 4.87 -12.38
C GLU A 17 -0.80 4.96 -13.81
N CYS A 18 0.41 5.51 -13.93
CA CYS A 18 1.10 5.65 -15.22
C CYS A 18 2.16 4.55 -15.41
N SER A 19 2.42 4.18 -16.67
CA SER A 19 3.55 3.33 -17.02
C SER A 19 4.89 4.06 -16.82
N ALA A 20 5.98 3.31 -16.66
CA ALA A 20 7.33 3.88 -16.59
C ALA A 20 7.64 4.78 -17.80
N ASP A 21 7.24 4.37 -19.01
CA ASP A 21 7.42 5.18 -20.23
C ASP A 21 6.63 6.49 -20.19
N THR A 22 5.42 6.47 -19.62
CA THR A 22 4.63 7.70 -19.43
C THR A 22 5.30 8.62 -18.43
N LEU A 23 5.82 8.07 -17.32
CA LEU A 23 6.58 8.83 -16.33
C LEU A 23 7.82 9.49 -16.98
N ARG A 24 8.61 8.74 -17.76
CA ARG A 24 9.79 9.29 -18.47
C ARG A 24 9.42 10.43 -19.41
N ARG A 25 8.39 10.24 -20.24
CA ARG A 25 7.97 11.27 -21.20
C ARG A 25 7.49 12.53 -20.49
N ALA A 26 6.71 12.38 -19.41
CA ALA A 26 6.27 13.52 -18.62
C ALA A 26 7.44 14.24 -17.93
N HIS A 27 8.37 13.48 -17.35
CA HIS A 27 9.54 14.02 -16.64
C HIS A 27 10.49 14.79 -17.57
N LYS A 28 10.56 14.43 -18.87
CA LYS A 28 11.30 15.20 -19.90
C LYS A 28 10.68 16.57 -20.18
N VAL A 29 9.36 16.73 -20.01
CA VAL A 29 8.65 18.00 -20.23
C VAL A 29 8.73 18.87 -18.98
N HIS A 30 8.54 18.29 -17.80
CA HIS A 30 8.67 18.97 -16.52
C HIS A 30 8.98 17.96 -15.41
N PRO A 31 9.86 18.27 -14.44
CA PRO A 31 10.18 17.36 -13.34
C PRO A 31 8.92 16.89 -12.59
N ILE A 32 8.70 15.57 -12.59
CA ILE A 32 7.63 14.94 -11.81
C ILE A 32 8.17 14.67 -10.40
N ALA A 33 7.52 15.25 -9.39
CA ALA A 33 7.95 15.16 -8.00
C ALA A 33 7.57 13.84 -7.34
N ALA A 34 6.38 13.31 -7.67
CA ALA A 34 5.83 12.13 -7.05
C ALA A 34 5.03 11.26 -8.02
N VAL A 35 5.03 9.95 -7.80
CA VAL A 35 4.25 8.98 -8.57
C VAL A 35 3.52 8.02 -7.64
N GLN A 36 2.22 7.83 -7.86
CA GLN A 36 1.45 6.75 -7.27
C GLN A 36 1.46 5.55 -8.22
N ALA A 37 2.63 4.93 -8.36
CA ALA A 37 2.87 3.70 -9.09
C ALA A 37 4.21 3.13 -8.61
N SER A 38 4.46 1.84 -8.87
CA SER A 38 5.79 1.28 -8.62
C SER A 38 6.65 1.53 -9.87
N CYS A 39 7.39 2.62 -9.86
CA CYS A 39 8.48 2.86 -10.80
C CYS A 39 9.67 3.35 -9.98
N GLU A 40 10.63 2.46 -9.74
CA GLU A 40 11.95 2.82 -9.23
C GLU A 40 12.79 3.37 -10.39
N GLU A 41 12.39 4.51 -10.94
CA GLU A 41 13.20 5.17 -11.94
C GLU A 41 13.05 6.68 -11.87
N LEU A 42 14.16 7.38 -12.12
CA LEU A 42 14.30 8.84 -12.08
C LEU A 42 14.38 9.48 -10.68
N GLY A 43 14.45 8.70 -9.59
CA GLY A 43 14.55 9.23 -8.23
C GLY A 43 13.28 9.97 -7.75
N VAL A 44 12.14 9.71 -8.40
CA VAL A 44 10.84 10.33 -8.07
C VAL A 44 10.31 9.73 -6.76
N THR A 45 9.57 10.52 -5.97
CA THR A 45 8.96 10.01 -4.73
C THR A 45 7.84 9.03 -5.06
N ILE A 46 7.85 7.84 -4.46
CA ILE A 46 6.77 6.85 -4.58
C ILE A 46 5.72 7.12 -3.51
N VAL A 47 4.48 7.32 -3.93
CA VAL A 47 3.32 7.49 -3.03
C VAL A 47 2.55 6.17 -2.97
N ALA A 48 2.78 5.39 -1.91
CA ALA A 48 2.18 4.08 -1.71
C ALA A 48 0.70 4.20 -1.34
N TYR A 49 -0.17 3.90 -2.31
CA TYR A 49 -1.62 3.83 -2.14
C TYR A 49 -2.06 2.53 -1.48
N SER A 50 -3.10 2.61 -0.64
CA SER A 50 -3.66 1.45 0.09
C SER A 50 -2.61 0.62 0.84
N PRO A 51 -1.74 1.25 1.65
CA PRO A 51 -0.60 0.57 2.28
C PRO A 51 -1.00 -0.52 3.29
N ILE A 52 -2.25 -0.55 3.73
CA ILE A 52 -2.82 -1.51 4.69
C ILE A 52 -3.90 -2.38 4.01
N GLY A 53 -3.85 -2.53 2.68
CA GLY A 53 -4.71 -3.47 1.94
C GLY A 53 -6.21 -3.24 2.16
N ARG A 54 -6.67 -1.99 2.01
CA ARG A 54 -8.06 -1.57 2.31
C ARG A 54 -8.52 -1.96 3.73
N GLY A 55 -7.58 -1.97 4.68
CA GLY A 55 -7.81 -2.27 6.09
C GLY A 55 -7.74 -3.76 6.44
N ILE A 56 -7.57 -4.67 5.49
CA ILE A 56 -7.46 -6.11 5.78
C ILE A 56 -6.23 -6.41 6.62
N LEU A 57 -5.10 -5.78 6.28
CA LEU A 57 -3.82 -5.98 6.99
C LEU A 57 -3.80 -5.40 8.41
N SER A 58 -4.88 -4.71 8.85
CA SER A 58 -5.02 -4.30 10.25
C SER A 58 -5.34 -5.45 11.20
N GLY A 59 -5.67 -6.63 10.67
CA GLY A 59 -6.13 -7.77 11.47
C GLY A 59 -7.61 -7.71 11.86
N ARG A 60 -8.29 -6.56 11.68
CA ARG A 60 -9.67 -6.37 12.15
C ARG A 60 -10.70 -7.28 11.49
N TYR A 61 -10.54 -7.58 10.20
CA TYR A 61 -11.53 -8.33 9.42
C TYR A 61 -11.09 -9.80 9.35
N LYS A 62 -11.95 -10.70 9.81
CA LYS A 62 -11.75 -12.16 9.84
C LYS A 62 -12.74 -12.90 8.95
N SER A 63 -13.80 -12.25 8.48
CA SER A 63 -14.78 -12.81 7.56
C SER A 63 -15.47 -11.73 6.72
N ILE A 64 -16.14 -12.14 5.63
CA ILE A 64 -16.94 -11.23 4.80
C ILE A 64 -18.09 -10.56 5.59
N ASN A 65 -18.52 -11.18 6.70
CA ASN A 65 -19.57 -10.66 7.55
C ASN A 65 -19.12 -9.47 8.41
N ASP A 66 -17.82 -9.24 8.53
CA ASP A 66 -17.27 -8.08 9.26
C ASP A 66 -17.34 -6.78 8.45
N PHE A 67 -17.72 -6.86 7.16
CA PHE A 67 -17.99 -5.70 6.34
C PHE A 67 -19.44 -5.26 6.45
N GLU A 68 -19.68 -3.95 6.39
CA GLU A 68 -21.04 -3.41 6.26
C GLU A 68 -21.73 -3.93 4.98
N PRO A 69 -23.06 -4.06 4.95
CA PRO A 69 -23.77 -4.63 3.80
C PRO A 69 -23.50 -3.93 2.46
N ASN A 70 -23.24 -2.62 2.47
CA ASN A 70 -22.94 -1.80 1.29
C ASN A 70 -21.44 -1.55 1.06
N ASP A 71 -20.57 -2.25 1.77
CA ASP A 71 -19.12 -2.10 1.62
C ASP A 71 -18.64 -2.69 0.29
N ILE A 72 -17.91 -1.89 -0.49
CA ILE A 72 -17.37 -2.31 -1.79
C ILE A 72 -16.49 -3.56 -1.70
N ARG A 73 -15.87 -3.82 -0.54
CA ARG A 73 -15.00 -4.98 -0.33
C ARG A 73 -15.76 -6.29 -0.46
N ARG A 74 -17.07 -6.32 -0.22
CA ARG A 74 -17.91 -7.50 -0.45
C ARG A 74 -17.95 -7.95 -1.91
N TYR A 75 -17.55 -7.10 -2.84
CA TYR A 75 -17.55 -7.35 -4.29
C TYR A 75 -16.15 -7.41 -4.91
N LEU A 76 -15.09 -7.31 -4.09
CA LEU A 76 -13.72 -7.42 -4.58
C LEU A 76 -13.26 -8.88 -4.54
N PRO A 77 -12.72 -9.44 -5.64
CA PRO A 77 -12.40 -10.87 -5.73
C PRO A 77 -11.49 -11.40 -4.61
N ARG A 78 -10.56 -10.58 -4.10
CA ARG A 78 -9.65 -10.91 -2.98
C ARG A 78 -10.34 -11.16 -1.64
N PHE A 79 -11.57 -10.68 -1.48
CA PHE A 79 -12.32 -10.75 -0.22
C PHE A 79 -13.55 -11.66 -0.32
N MET A 80 -13.59 -12.51 -1.36
CA MET A 80 -14.69 -13.44 -1.62
C MET A 80 -14.25 -14.89 -1.43
N GLY A 81 -15.13 -15.70 -0.83
CA GLY A 81 -14.98 -17.16 -0.71
C GLY A 81 -13.59 -17.57 -0.21
N ASP A 82 -13.02 -18.60 -0.85
CA ASP A 82 -11.72 -19.17 -0.50
C ASP A 82 -10.56 -18.17 -0.66
N ASN A 83 -10.70 -17.14 -1.51
CA ASN A 83 -9.66 -16.13 -1.64
C ASN A 83 -9.48 -15.38 -0.32
N PHE A 84 -10.59 -14.98 0.32
CA PHE A 84 -10.49 -14.26 1.59
C PHE A 84 -9.83 -15.13 2.66
N THR A 85 -10.29 -16.38 2.80
CA THR A 85 -9.74 -17.32 3.79
C THR A 85 -8.24 -17.53 3.61
N LYS A 86 -7.76 -17.75 2.38
CA LYS A 86 -6.33 -17.92 2.07
C LYS A 86 -5.54 -16.63 2.34
N ASN A 87 -6.08 -15.50 1.90
CA ASN A 87 -5.45 -14.20 2.06
C ASN A 87 -5.29 -13.79 3.53
N LEU A 88 -6.18 -14.27 4.42
CA LEU A 88 -6.06 -14.06 5.86
C LEU A 88 -4.84 -14.75 6.48
N ASP A 89 -4.20 -15.73 5.83
CA ASP A 89 -2.99 -16.35 6.36
C ASP A 89 -1.83 -15.36 6.42
N LEU A 90 -1.70 -14.48 5.41
CA LEU A 90 -0.73 -13.37 5.45
C LEU A 90 -1.04 -12.40 6.59
N VAL A 91 -2.32 -12.11 6.85
CA VAL A 91 -2.72 -11.23 7.95
C VAL A 91 -2.30 -11.83 9.29
N LYS A 92 -2.53 -13.13 9.50
CA LYS A 92 -2.14 -13.84 10.74
C LYS A 92 -0.63 -13.79 10.97
N GLU A 93 0.18 -13.97 9.93
CA GLU A 93 1.64 -13.90 10.06
C GLU A 93 2.12 -12.49 10.41
N ILE A 94 1.51 -11.45 9.82
CA ILE A 94 1.82 -10.05 10.20
C ILE A 94 1.38 -9.76 11.64
N GLU A 95 0.24 -10.28 12.09
CA GLU A 95 -0.23 -10.14 13.48
C GLU A 95 0.77 -10.74 14.47
N LYS A 96 1.39 -11.90 14.17
CA LYS A 96 2.43 -12.50 15.01
C LYS A 96 3.66 -11.60 15.16
N ILE A 97 4.11 -10.97 14.07
CA ILE A 97 5.24 -10.03 14.11
C ILE A 97 4.87 -8.79 14.94
N ALA A 98 3.66 -8.27 14.73
CA ALA A 98 3.16 -7.12 15.46
C ALA A 98 3.09 -7.39 16.97
N GLU A 99 2.57 -8.56 17.37
CA GLU A 99 2.51 -9.01 18.76
C GLU A 99 3.90 -9.13 19.38
N LYS A 100 4.84 -9.81 18.70
CA LYS A 100 6.24 -9.95 19.16
C LYS A 100 6.92 -8.60 19.37
N LYS A 101 6.61 -7.61 18.54
CA LYS A 101 7.20 -6.26 18.59
C LYS A 101 6.42 -5.30 19.52
N GLY A 102 5.22 -5.66 19.96
CA GLY A 102 4.37 -4.82 20.81
C GLY A 102 3.72 -3.64 20.08
N VAL A 103 3.42 -3.78 18.80
CA VAL A 103 2.80 -2.74 17.95
C VAL A 103 1.57 -3.31 17.21
N THR A 104 0.81 -2.48 16.49
CA THR A 104 -0.32 -2.99 15.69
C THR A 104 0.13 -3.55 14.35
N ALA A 105 -0.66 -4.46 13.77
CA ALA A 105 -0.41 -4.98 12.43
C ALA A 105 -0.37 -3.85 11.37
N SER A 106 -1.25 -2.84 11.51
CA SER A 106 -1.22 -1.63 10.69
C SER A 106 0.13 -0.92 10.74
N GLN A 107 0.72 -0.81 11.94
CA GLN A 107 2.02 -0.17 12.13
C GLN A 107 3.17 -0.97 11.52
N ILE A 108 3.15 -2.30 11.62
CA ILE A 108 4.11 -3.17 10.91
C ILE A 108 4.02 -2.95 9.40
N CYS A 109 2.81 -2.96 8.84
CA CYS A 109 2.63 -2.76 7.39
C CYS A 109 3.14 -1.39 6.93
N LEU A 110 2.80 -0.33 7.66
CA LEU A 110 3.24 1.02 7.33
C LEU A 110 4.76 1.18 7.45
N ALA A 111 5.35 0.70 8.55
CA ALA A 111 6.79 0.74 8.78
C ALA A 111 7.55 -0.05 7.70
N TRP A 112 7.03 -1.21 7.31
CA TRP A 112 7.63 -2.04 6.27
C TRP A 112 7.60 -1.34 4.90
N VAL A 113 6.46 -0.72 4.52
CA VAL A 113 6.32 0.00 3.24
C VAL A 113 7.33 1.14 3.11
N VAL A 114 7.46 1.99 4.14
CA VAL A 114 8.38 3.13 4.09
C VAL A 114 9.85 2.70 4.22
N ALA A 115 10.12 1.53 4.81
CA ALA A 115 11.48 0.99 4.91
C ALA A 115 12.05 0.47 3.58
N GLN A 116 11.25 0.37 2.52
CA GLN A 116 11.71 -0.13 1.22
C GLN A 116 12.51 0.91 0.42
N GLY A 117 12.50 2.18 0.81
CA GLY A 117 13.27 3.22 0.11
C GLY A 117 13.09 4.60 0.74
N GLU A 118 14.14 5.43 0.67
CA GLU A 118 14.14 6.78 1.26
C GLU A 118 13.14 7.73 0.59
N ASN A 119 12.79 7.46 -0.66
CA ASN A 119 11.84 8.22 -1.47
C ASN A 119 10.42 7.65 -1.43
N ILE A 120 10.06 6.85 -0.42
CA ILE A 120 8.74 6.22 -0.31
C ILE A 120 7.91 6.86 0.81
N VAL A 121 6.70 7.30 0.47
CA VAL A 121 5.71 7.81 1.41
C VAL A 121 4.44 6.98 1.36
N ALA A 122 3.90 6.61 2.51
CA ALA A 122 2.64 5.89 2.62
C ALA A 122 1.48 6.86 2.90
N ILE A 123 0.32 6.63 2.27
CA ILE A 123 -0.89 7.44 2.47
C ILE A 123 -2.02 6.59 3.10
N PRO A 124 -1.91 6.19 4.38
CA PRO A 124 -2.96 5.43 5.05
C PRO A 124 -4.23 6.28 5.23
N GLY A 125 -5.38 5.76 4.80
CA GLY A 125 -6.67 6.41 4.98
C GLY A 125 -7.26 6.17 6.37
N THR A 126 -7.98 7.15 6.90
CA THR A 126 -8.76 7.03 8.14
C THR A 126 -9.91 8.03 8.18
N LYS A 127 -10.94 7.73 8.97
CA LYS A 127 -12.04 8.66 9.31
C LYS A 127 -12.15 8.93 10.82
N LYS A 128 -11.23 8.38 11.64
CA LYS A 128 -11.26 8.46 13.11
C LYS A 128 -9.89 8.87 13.64
N ILE A 129 -9.87 9.78 14.63
CA ILE A 129 -8.64 10.31 15.24
C ILE A 129 -7.77 9.19 15.80
N LYS A 130 -8.35 8.23 16.53
CA LYS A 130 -7.61 7.07 17.06
C LYS A 130 -6.72 6.36 16.01
N TYR A 131 -7.24 6.15 14.80
CA TYR A 131 -6.47 5.51 13.73
C TYR A 131 -5.49 6.46 13.04
N LEU A 132 -5.76 7.77 13.04
CA LEU A 132 -4.77 8.76 12.63
C LEU A 132 -3.54 8.67 13.56
N GLU A 133 -3.77 8.69 14.86
CA GLU A 133 -2.71 8.56 15.87
C GLU A 133 -1.96 7.23 15.72
N GLU A 134 -2.66 6.11 15.57
CA GLU A 134 -2.05 4.80 15.30
C GLU A 134 -1.13 4.82 14.06
N ASN A 135 -1.62 5.38 12.95
CA ASN A 135 -0.88 5.48 11.69
C ASN A 135 0.36 6.39 11.81
N VAL A 136 0.25 7.53 12.51
CA VAL A 136 1.36 8.45 12.73
C VAL A 136 2.46 7.77 13.57
N HIS A 137 2.08 7.01 14.60
CA HIS A 137 3.03 6.28 15.42
C HIS A 137 3.80 5.19 14.66
N ALA A 138 3.31 4.73 13.49
CA ALA A 138 4.06 3.80 12.64
C ALA A 138 5.42 4.35 12.20
N ALA A 139 5.58 5.67 12.07
CA ALA A 139 6.85 6.31 11.74
C ALA A 139 7.96 6.08 12.79
N ASN A 140 7.56 5.78 14.03
CA ASN A 140 8.47 5.48 15.14
C ASN A 140 8.83 4.00 15.23
N VAL A 141 8.16 3.13 14.48
CA VAL A 141 8.45 1.70 14.47
C VAL A 141 9.68 1.45 13.60
N LYS A 142 10.80 1.11 14.23
CA LYS A 142 12.03 0.72 13.55
C LYS A 142 12.07 -0.80 13.40
N LEU A 143 12.02 -1.26 12.16
CA LEU A 143 12.19 -2.66 11.81
C LEU A 143 13.68 -2.97 11.68
N THR A 144 14.16 -4.02 12.33
CA THR A 144 15.54 -4.48 12.14
C THR A 144 15.72 -5.13 10.76
N ALA A 145 16.97 -5.36 10.35
CA ALA A 145 17.25 -6.05 9.10
C ALA A 145 16.64 -7.47 9.09
N GLU A 146 16.66 -8.15 10.24
CA GLU A 146 16.08 -9.48 10.42
C GLU A 146 14.56 -9.45 10.31
N GLU A 147 13.89 -8.47 10.93
CA GLU A 147 12.43 -8.30 10.83
C GLU A 147 12.00 -7.96 9.40
N LEU A 148 12.75 -7.09 8.71
CA LEU A 148 12.50 -6.77 7.29
C LEU A 148 12.61 -8.02 6.41
N ALA A 149 13.65 -8.84 6.63
CA ALA A 149 13.86 -10.09 5.91
C ALA A 149 12.77 -11.13 6.23
N GLU A 150 12.34 -11.23 7.50
CA GLU A 150 11.24 -12.08 7.94
C GLU A 150 9.93 -11.70 7.24
N ILE A 151 9.56 -10.41 7.26
CA ILE A 151 8.36 -9.90 6.58
C ILE A 151 8.43 -10.16 5.07
N ARG A 152 9.59 -9.91 4.44
CA ARG A 152 9.80 -10.21 3.02
C ARG A 152 9.57 -11.69 2.72
N LYS A 153 10.16 -12.58 3.51
CA LYS A 153 10.00 -14.04 3.36
C LYS A 153 8.53 -14.45 3.48
N ILE A 154 7.81 -13.93 4.46
CA ILE A 154 6.38 -14.20 4.64
C ILE A 154 5.59 -13.75 3.42
N ILE A 155 5.79 -12.48 2.99
CA ILE A 155 5.15 -11.92 1.80
C ILE A 155 5.40 -12.81 0.59
N ASP A 156 6.63 -13.27 0.37
CA ASP A 156 7.00 -14.05 -0.82
C ASP A 156 6.53 -15.51 -0.73
N SER A 157 6.33 -16.04 0.48
CA SER A 157 5.85 -17.41 0.70
C SER A 157 4.33 -17.58 0.59
N ILE A 158 3.56 -16.50 0.76
CA ILE A 158 2.10 -16.54 0.72
C ILE A 158 1.60 -15.89 -0.58
N GLU A 159 0.96 -16.71 -1.41
CA GLU A 159 0.27 -16.24 -2.61
C GLU A 159 -1.03 -15.54 -2.22
N VAL A 160 -1.18 -14.27 -2.64
CA VAL A 160 -2.45 -13.54 -2.51
C VAL A 160 -3.34 -13.91 -3.68
N THR A 161 -4.48 -14.54 -3.41
CA THR A 161 -5.40 -15.07 -4.41
C THR A 161 -6.56 -14.12 -4.69
N GLY A 162 -7.06 -14.16 -5.93
CA GLY A 162 -8.08 -13.25 -6.41
C GLY A 162 -7.49 -11.95 -6.98
N PRO A 163 -8.02 -11.41 -8.09
CA PRO A 163 -7.62 -10.11 -8.62
C PRO A 163 -7.90 -8.94 -7.65
N ARG A 164 -7.09 -7.88 -7.74
CA ARG A 164 -7.25 -6.68 -6.90
C ARG A 164 -8.56 -5.94 -7.21
N TYR A 165 -8.97 -6.00 -8.46
CA TYR A 165 -10.19 -5.39 -8.98
C TYR A 165 -10.98 -6.41 -9.80
N PRO A 166 -12.31 -6.24 -9.94
CA PRO A 166 -13.10 -7.05 -10.86
C PRO A 166 -12.59 -6.94 -12.31
N GLU A 167 -12.94 -7.92 -13.14
CA GLU A 167 -12.64 -7.88 -14.58
C GLU A 167 -13.17 -6.58 -15.23
N GLY A 168 -12.40 -6.04 -16.18
CA GLY A 168 -12.71 -4.76 -16.84
C GLY A 168 -12.25 -3.50 -16.08
N HIS A 169 -11.78 -3.64 -14.84
CA HIS A 169 -11.17 -2.55 -14.05
C HIS A 169 -9.63 -2.59 -14.02
N GLN A 170 -9.02 -3.27 -15.00
CA GLN A 170 -7.60 -3.62 -14.99
C GLN A 170 -6.71 -2.36 -14.92
N LYS A 171 -6.00 -2.21 -13.80
CA LYS A 171 -4.99 -1.17 -13.58
C LYS A 171 -3.75 -1.85 -13.03
N PHE A 172 -2.78 -2.07 -13.92
CA PHE A 172 -1.38 -2.50 -13.69
C PHE A 172 -1.14 -3.36 -12.43
N GLU A 173 -0.99 -4.69 -12.57
CA GLU A 173 -0.98 -5.63 -11.44
C GLU A 173 0.41 -6.13 -10.98
N ASN A 174 1.52 -5.73 -11.60
CA ASN A 174 2.84 -6.33 -11.34
C ASN A 174 3.71 -5.53 -10.35
N PHE A 175 3.39 -5.54 -9.05
CA PHE A 175 4.12 -4.75 -8.06
C PHE A 175 4.39 -5.52 -6.75
N ASN A 176 5.63 -5.46 -6.25
CA ASN A 176 6.15 -6.32 -5.18
C ASN A 176 5.98 -5.78 -3.73
N PHE A 177 5.32 -4.64 -3.54
CA PHE A 177 5.06 -4.12 -2.19
C PHE A 177 3.84 -4.80 -1.57
N ILE A 178 3.84 -4.97 -0.24
CA ILE A 178 2.64 -5.41 0.50
C ILE A 178 1.41 -4.55 0.17
N ALA A 179 1.60 -3.24 -0.02
CA ALA A 179 0.57 -2.29 -0.45
C ALA A 179 -0.04 -2.61 -1.82
N TYR A 180 0.77 -3.16 -2.72
CA TYR A 180 0.34 -3.50 -4.07
C TYR A 180 -0.09 -4.97 -4.22
N LYS A 181 0.43 -5.88 -3.38
CA LYS A 181 -0.17 -7.21 -3.17
C LYS A 181 -1.58 -7.15 -2.60
N TRP A 182 -2.07 -6.02 -2.08
CA TRP A 182 -3.43 -5.87 -1.52
C TRP A 182 -4.23 -4.67 -2.04
#